data_AF-A0A6H1C354-F1
#
_entry.id   AF-A0A6H1C354-F1
#
_cell.length_a   1.000
_cell.length_b   1.000
_cell.length_c   1.000
_cell.angle_alpha   90.00
_cell.angle_beta   90.00
_cell.angle_gamma   90.00
#
_symmetry.space_group_name_H-M   'P 1'
#
loop_
_entity.id
_entity.type
_entity.pdbx_description
1 polymer ?
#
loop_
_entity_poly.entity_id
_entity_poly.type
_entity_poly.pdbx_seq_one_letter_code
_entity_poly.pdbx_strand_id
1 'polypeptide(L)'
;MNPLAFPQSDERSITIEFDELHNEIDHIDAEILAAVVRRTELSRRVAAVERACGVTGTPYKRDLAVIHRFGVLGKEGHSLGSLLIRLAHPRNHR
;
A
#
# COMPACT_ATOMS: atom_id res chain seq x y z
N MET A 1 -35.60 40.54 -19.11
CA MET A 1 -35.43 39.84 -17.82
C MET A 1 -35.05 38.42 -18.15
N ASN A 2 -33.78 38.04 -18.00
CA ASN A 2 -33.33 36.67 -18.25
C ASN A 2 -33.61 35.86 -16.98
N PRO A 3 -34.58 34.92 -16.99
CA PRO A 3 -34.75 33.99 -15.89
C PRO A 3 -33.79 32.82 -16.10
N LEU A 4 -33.19 32.30 -15.02
CA LEU A 4 -32.32 31.10 -14.98
C LEU A 4 -30.80 31.31 -15.16
N ALA A 5 -30.20 32.21 -14.38
CA ALA A 5 -28.80 32.02 -13.97
C ALA A 5 -28.80 31.15 -12.69
N PHE A 6 -28.84 29.82 -12.85
CA PHE A 6 -28.49 28.90 -11.76
C PHE A 6 -26.97 28.99 -11.46
N PRO A 7 -26.52 28.68 -10.23
CA PRO A 7 -25.17 29.00 -9.78
C PRO A 7 -24.14 28.03 -10.38
N GLN A 8 -23.72 28.29 -11.63
CA GLN A 8 -22.59 27.62 -12.28
C GLN A 8 -21.26 27.75 -11.49
N SER A 9 -21.22 28.60 -10.47
CA SER A 9 -20.07 28.82 -9.59
C SER A 9 -19.93 27.71 -8.55
N ASP A 10 -21.04 27.21 -8.00
CA ASP A 10 -21.02 26.21 -6.92
C ASP A 10 -20.68 24.83 -7.50
N GLU A 11 -21.27 24.48 -8.65
CA GLU A 11 -20.96 23.22 -9.36
C GLU A 11 -19.50 23.16 -9.83
N ARG A 12 -18.95 24.26 -10.37
CA ARG A 12 -17.54 24.31 -10.78
C ARG A 12 -16.57 24.19 -9.61
N SER A 13 -16.92 24.77 -8.46
CA SER A 13 -16.08 24.69 -7.27
C SER A 13 -16.06 23.24 -6.73
N ILE A 14 -17.21 22.56 -6.72
CA ILE A 14 -17.31 21.15 -6.32
C ILE A 14 -16.51 20.25 -7.27
N THR A 15 -16.55 20.49 -8.59
CA THR A 15 -15.76 19.70 -9.54
C THR A 15 -14.25 19.88 -9.35
N ILE A 16 -13.80 21.10 -9.02
CA ILE A 16 -12.38 21.36 -8.76
C ILE A 16 -11.94 20.64 -7.49
N GLU A 17 -12.71 20.74 -6.40
CA GLU A 17 -12.43 20.03 -5.15
C GLU A 17 -12.41 18.51 -5.37
N PHE A 18 -13.35 17.99 -6.16
CA PHE A 18 -13.39 16.57 -6.52
C PHE A 18 -12.12 16.13 -7.27
N ASP A 19 -11.69 16.90 -8.29
CA ASP A 19 -10.49 16.58 -9.06
C ASP A 19 -9.22 16.69 -8.20
N GLU A 20 -9.15 17.68 -7.30
CA GLU A 20 -8.04 17.84 -6.34
C GLU A 20 -7.92 16.65 -5.39
N LEU A 21 -9.05 16.15 -4.85
CA LEU A 21 -9.07 14.95 -4.00
C LEU A 21 -8.58 13.69 -4.75
N HIS A 22 -8.95 13.52 -6.02
CA HIS A 22 -8.47 12.39 -6.81
C HIS A 22 -6.97 12.49 -7.09
N ASN A 23 -6.47 13.69 -7.40
CA ASN A 23 -5.03 13.91 -7.59
C ASN A 23 -4.24 13.61 -6.31
N GLU A 24 -4.79 13.94 -5.14
CA GLU A 24 -4.16 13.61 -3.86
C GLU A 24 -4.13 12.09 -3.60
N ILE A 25 -5.23 11.38 -3.92
CA ILE A 25 -5.27 9.91 -3.85
C ILE A 25 -4.23 9.29 -4.79
N ASP A 26 -4.17 9.73 -6.05
CA ASP A 26 -3.21 9.22 -7.04
C ASP A 26 -1.76 9.43 -6.58
N HIS A 27 -1.48 10.57 -5.94
CA HIS A 27 -0.18 10.86 -5.37
C HIS A 27 0.17 9.89 -4.24
N ILE A 28 -0.74 9.70 -3.28
CA ILE A 28 -0.56 8.76 -2.17
C ILE A 28 -0.41 7.32 -2.68
N ASP A 29 -1.19 6.93 -3.69
CA ASP A 29 -1.10 5.60 -4.29
C ASP A 29 0.26 5.36 -4.96
N ALA A 30 0.82 6.37 -5.62
CA ALA A 30 2.17 6.32 -6.16
C ALA A 30 3.23 6.13 -5.06
N GLU A 31 3.08 6.82 -3.92
CA GLU A 31 3.97 6.65 -2.76
C GLU A 31 3.85 5.26 -2.15
N ILE A 32 2.63 4.75 -1.96
CA ILE A 32 2.36 3.40 -1.46
C ILE A 32 3.01 2.38 -2.40
N LEU A 33 2.82 2.51 -3.71
CA LEU A 33 3.40 1.59 -4.69
C LEU A 33 4.93 1.59 -4.62
N ALA A 34 5.56 2.77 -4.60
CA ALA A 34 7.00 2.91 -4.48
C ALA A 34 7.52 2.27 -3.18
N ALA A 35 6.84 2.51 -2.05
CA ALA A 35 7.16 1.92 -0.76
C ALA A 35 7.05 0.39 -0.78
N VAL A 36 5.99 -0.17 -1.40
CA VAL A 36 5.78 -1.61 -1.52
C VAL A 36 6.86 -2.27 -2.37
N VAL A 37 7.23 -1.68 -3.51
CA VAL A 37 8.32 -2.17 -4.38
C VAL A 37 9.63 -2.20 -3.59
N ARG A 38 9.98 -1.09 -2.93
CA ARG A 38 11.22 -0.99 -2.15
C ARG A 38 11.24 -1.96 -0.97
N ARG A 39 10.13 -2.09 -0.25
CA ARG A 39 9.99 -3.03 0.88
C ARG A 39 10.20 -4.47 0.42
N THR A 40 9.58 -4.85 -0.70
CA THR A 40 9.70 -6.18 -1.31
C THR A 40 11.15 -6.52 -1.61
N GLU A 41 11.87 -5.60 -2.26
CA GLU A 41 13.29 -5.77 -2.60
C GLU A 41 14.16 -5.92 -1.34
N LEU A 42 13.95 -5.06 -0.34
CA LEU A 42 14.68 -5.15 0.93
C LEU A 42 14.42 -6.47 1.66
N SER A 43 13.18 -6.96 1.69
CA SER A 43 12.84 -8.25 2.30
C SER A 43 13.58 -9.40 1.62
N ARG A 44 13.65 -9.42 0.28
CA ARG A 44 14.39 -10.45 -0.48
C ARG A 44 15.88 -10.40 -0.22
N ARG A 45 16.47 -9.20 -0.18
CA ARG A 45 17.90 -8.98 0.14
C ARG A 45 18.23 -9.47 1.54
N VAL A 46 17.41 -9.14 2.54
CA VAL A 46 17.59 -9.64 3.91
C VAL A 46 17.55 -11.17 3.92
N ALA A 47 16.55 -11.79 3.31
CA ALA A 47 16.44 -13.25 3.25
C ALA A 47 17.62 -13.91 2.51
N ALA A 48 18.20 -13.25 1.50
CA ALA A 48 19.41 -13.73 0.82
C ALA A 48 20.65 -13.67 1.73
N VAL A 49 20.83 -12.56 2.46
CA VAL A 49 21.93 -12.40 3.42
C VAL A 49 21.82 -13.43 4.55
N GLU A 50 20.62 -13.64 5.09
CA GLU A 50 20.38 -14.64 6.13
C GLU A 50 20.77 -16.06 5.69
N ARG A 51 20.37 -16.44 4.48
CA ARG A 51 20.78 -17.71 3.86
C ARG A 51 22.28 -17.81 3.69
N ALA A 52 22.94 -16.73 3.23
CA ALA A 52 24.38 -16.70 3.04
C ALA A 52 25.16 -16.81 4.37
N CYS A 53 24.64 -16.21 5.44
CA CYS A 53 25.23 -16.27 6.78
C CYS A 53 24.90 -17.56 7.55
N GLY A 54 24.12 -18.48 6.98
CA GLY A 54 23.64 -19.67 7.70
C GLY A 54 22.66 -19.36 8.85
N VAL A 55 22.17 -18.12 8.93
CA VAL A 55 21.17 -17.72 9.91
C VAL A 55 19.80 -18.11 9.40
N THR A 56 19.22 -19.19 9.90
CA THR A 56 17.80 -19.47 9.71
C THR A 56 17.01 -18.75 10.80
N GLY A 57 16.85 -17.43 10.70
CA GLY A 57 15.84 -16.75 11.51
C GLY A 57 14.48 -17.37 11.20
N THR A 58 13.65 -17.71 12.20
CA THR A 58 12.37 -18.38 11.94
C THR A 58 11.52 -17.44 11.08
N PRO A 59 11.33 -17.70 9.76
CA PRO A 59 10.68 -16.74 8.86
C PRO A 59 9.29 -16.35 9.38
N TYR A 60 8.63 -17.34 10.00
CA TYR A 60 7.39 -17.20 10.74
C TYR A 60 7.34 -16.04 11.74
N LYS A 61 8.40 -15.79 12.54
CA LYS A 61 8.38 -14.71 13.55
C LYS A 61 8.38 -13.33 12.92
N ARG A 62 9.14 -13.12 11.84
CA ARG A 62 9.18 -11.84 11.13
C ARG A 62 7.90 -11.59 10.35
N ASP A 63 7.38 -12.63 9.72
CA ASP A 63 6.11 -12.59 9.01
C ASP A 63 4.95 -12.24 9.95
N LEU A 64 4.91 -12.87 11.13
CA LEU A 64 3.90 -12.57 12.14
C LEU A 64 4.02 -11.12 12.66
N ALA A 65 5.24 -10.61 12.84
CA ALA A 65 5.45 -9.22 13.25
C ALA A 65 4.96 -8.20 12.19
N VAL A 66 5.08 -8.53 10.90
CA VAL A 66 4.52 -7.71 9.81
C VAL A 66 3.00 -7.72 9.87
N ILE A 67 2.38 -8.88 9.99
CA ILE A 67 0.92 -9.01 10.09
C ILE A 67 0.39 -8.21 11.28
N HIS A 68 1.02 -8.35 12.45
CA HIS A 68 0.63 -7.61 13.65
C HIS A 68 0.77 -6.10 13.48
N ARG A 69 1.83 -5.63 12.81
CA ARG A 69 2.05 -4.21 12.56
C ARG A 69 0.93 -3.60 11.73
N PHE A 70 0.50 -4.27 10.67
CA PHE A 70 -0.59 -3.78 9.84
C PHE A 70 -1.97 -4.04 10.46
N GLY A 71 -2.07 -4.92 11.47
CA GLY A 71 -3.31 -5.22 12.18
C GLY A 71 -3.99 -4.03 12.86
N VAL A 72 -3.30 -2.89 13.02
CA VAL A 72 -3.90 -1.62 13.47
C VAL A 72 -5.00 -1.12 12.52
N LEU A 73 -4.99 -1.55 11.24
CA LEU A 73 -6.03 -1.28 10.25
C LEU A 73 -7.18 -2.32 10.29
N GLY A 74 -7.26 -3.13 11.35
CA GLY A 74 -8.26 -4.19 11.48
C GLY A 74 -8.00 -5.39 10.57
N LYS A 75 -9.07 -6.04 10.11
CA LYS A 75 -8.99 -7.27 9.30
C LYS A 75 -8.24 -7.03 7.98
N GLU A 76 -8.51 -5.92 7.30
CA GLU A 76 -7.84 -5.60 6.03
C GLU A 76 -6.37 -5.26 6.22
N GLY A 77 -5.99 -4.75 7.39
CA GLY A 77 -4.59 -4.64 7.80
C GLY A 77 -3.86 -5.97 7.82
N HIS A 78 -4.48 -7.01 8.39
CA HIS A 78 -3.90 -8.36 8.40
C HIS A 78 -3.78 -8.92 6.97
N SER A 79 -4.78 -8.67 6.12
CA SER A 79 -4.76 -9.01 4.70
C SER A 79 -3.60 -8.32 3.96
N LEU A 80 -3.41 -7.02 4.20
CA LEU A 80 -2.32 -6.23 3.61
C LEU A 80 -0.95 -6.76 4.06
N GLY A 81 -0.76 -6.99 5.37
CA GLY A 81 0.47 -7.59 5.89
C GLY A 81 0.80 -8.94 5.24
N SER A 82 -0.22 -9.79 5.10
CA SER A 82 -0.11 -11.10 4.42
C SER A 82 0.24 -10.95 2.94
N LEU A 83 -0.35 -9.97 2.25
CA LEU A 83 -0.03 -9.68 0.84
C LEU A 83 1.43 -9.26 0.67
N LEU A 84 1.93 -8.36 1.53
CA LEU A 84 3.31 -7.88 1.49
C LEU A 84 4.34 -9.00 1.72
N ILE A 85 4.02 -10.00 2.55
CA ILE A 85 4.87 -11.18 2.76
C ILE A 85 4.92 -12.05 1.50
N ARG A 86 3.76 -12.29 0.86
CA ARG A 86 3.66 -13.08 -0.38
C ARG A 86 4.38 -12.43 -1.56
N LEU A 87 4.37 -11.10 -1.66
CA LEU A 87 5.11 -10.37 -2.70
C LEU A 87 6.63 -10.58 -2.57
N ALA A 88 7.15 -10.63 -1.34
CA ALA A 88 8.55 -10.91 -1.08
C ALA A 88 8.90 -12.38 -1.34
N HIS A 89 8.00 -13.31 -1.01
CA HIS A 89 8.20 -14.76 -1.11
C HIS A 89 7.07 -15.41 -1.90
N PRO A 90 7.04 -15.27 -3.24
CA PRO A 90 6.04 -15.94 -4.05
C PRO A 90 6.19 -17.45 -3.83
N ARG A 91 5.16 -18.08 -3.25
CA ARG A 91 5.09 -19.54 -3.24
C ARG A 91 5.00 -19.96 -4.69
N ASN A 92 6.04 -20.63 -5.21
CA ASN A 92 5.94 -21.34 -6.48
C ASN A 92 4.76 -22.30 -6.36
N HIS A 93 3.60 -21.93 -6.91
CA HIS A 93 2.55 -22.89 -7.21
C HIS A 93 3.04 -23.63 -8.45
N ARG A 94 3.79 -24.71 -8.21
CA ARG A 94 3.89 -25.81 -9.17
C ARG A 94 2.74 -26.76 -8.90
#